data_AF-A0A835PC99-F1
#
_entry.id   AF-A0A835PC99-F1
#
_cell.length_a   1.000
_cell.length_b   1.000
_cell.length_c   1.000
_cell.angle_alpha   90.00
_cell.angle_beta   90.00
_cell.angle_gamma   90.00
#
_symmetry.space_group_name_H-M   'P 1'
#
loop_
_entity.id
_entity.type
_entity.pdbx_description
1 polymer ?
#
loop_
_entity_poly.entity_id
_entity_poly.type
_entity_poly.pdbx_seq_one_letter_code
_entity_poly.pdbx_strand_id
1 'polypeptide(L)'
;KRSVNLYTCAIRPAAIYGPGEERHFPRIISIAKMGLVFFRVGDSSVKTDWVYVDNLVLALILASMGLLDDIPGRKGSPIAAGQALFHF
;
A
#
# COMPACT_ATOMS: atom_id res chain seq x y z
N LYS A 1 -0.29 -31.57 23.17
CA LYS A 1 -1.02 -30.32 22.85
C LYS A 1 -0.48 -29.79 21.53
N ARG A 2 -1.28 -29.73 20.48
CA ARG A 2 -0.89 -29.12 19.20
C ARG A 2 -0.93 -27.60 19.42
N SER A 3 0.21 -26.90 19.38
CA SER A 3 0.20 -25.44 19.47
C SER A 3 -0.31 -24.89 18.14
N VAL A 4 -1.34 -24.06 18.18
CA VAL A 4 -1.80 -23.29 17.03
C VAL A 4 -0.96 -22.03 16.99
N ASN A 5 -0.17 -21.84 15.94
CA ASN A 5 0.64 -20.64 15.77
C ASN A 5 -0.20 -19.56 15.10
N LEU A 6 -0.23 -18.35 15.68
CA LEU A 6 -0.87 -17.17 15.07
C LEU A 6 0.19 -16.38 14.30
N TYR A 7 0.03 -16.28 12.98
CA TYR A 7 0.92 -15.51 12.11
C TYR A 7 0.34 -14.10 11.90
N THR A 8 1.19 -13.08 11.96
CA THR A 8 0.78 -11.67 11.82
C THR A 8 1.70 -10.92 10.87
N CYS A 9 1.17 -9.94 10.13
CA CYS A 9 1.95 -8.99 9.32
C CYS A 9 1.44 -7.55 9.52
N ALA A 10 2.26 -6.56 9.16
CA ALA A 10 1.86 -5.16 9.12
C ALA A 10 2.19 -4.56 7.75
N ILE A 11 1.21 -3.88 7.15
CA ILE A 11 1.39 -3.12 5.89
C ILE A 11 1.28 -1.64 6.22
N ARG A 12 2.30 -0.86 5.82
CA ARG A 12 2.33 0.60 6.01
C ARG A 12 2.25 1.29 4.64
N PRO A 13 1.04 1.57 4.12
CA PRO A 13 0.91 2.37 2.91
C PRO A 13 1.36 3.81 3.17
N ALA A 14 1.97 4.41 2.15
CA ALA A 14 2.10 5.86 2.06
C ALA A 14 0.86 6.45 1.35
N ALA A 15 0.85 7.72 0.97
CA ALA A 15 -0.35 8.44 0.55
C ALA A 15 -1.20 7.65 -0.46
N ILE A 16 -2.40 7.22 -0.05
CA ILE A 16 -3.28 6.36 -0.84
C ILE A 16 -4.16 7.21 -1.72
N TYR A 17 -4.29 6.85 -2.99
CA TYR A 17 -5.09 7.59 -3.96
C TYR A 17 -5.90 6.67 -4.87
N GLY A 18 -7.01 7.16 -5.42
CA GLY A 18 -7.84 6.41 -6.37
C GLY A 18 -9.27 6.96 -6.49
N PRO A 19 -10.16 6.23 -7.19
CA PRO A 19 -11.58 6.59 -7.27
C PRO A 19 -12.20 6.70 -5.88
N GLY A 20 -13.00 7.75 -5.64
CA GLY A 20 -13.61 8.02 -4.34
C GLY A 20 -12.68 8.67 -3.30
N GLU A 21 -11.47 9.07 -3.70
CA GLU A 21 -10.61 9.90 -2.84
C GLU A 21 -11.18 11.32 -2.76
N GLU A 22 -11.71 11.68 -1.60
CA GLU A 22 -12.40 12.96 -1.37
C GLU A 22 -11.58 13.97 -0.55
N ARG A 23 -10.40 13.58 -0.05
CA ARG A 23 -9.66 14.36 0.96
C ARG A 23 -8.48 15.13 0.39
N HIS A 24 -7.64 14.49 -0.40
CA HIS A 24 -6.33 15.00 -0.85
C HIS A 24 -6.52 15.70 -2.19
N PHE A 25 -7.09 15.02 -3.18
CA PHE A 25 -7.30 15.57 -4.51
C PHE A 25 -8.26 16.76 -4.51
N PRO A 26 -9.44 16.71 -3.87
CA PRO A 26 -10.34 17.87 -3.87
C PRO A 26 -9.72 19.09 -3.18
N ARG A 27 -8.97 18.88 -2.10
CA ARG A 27 -8.25 19.95 -1.40
C ARG A 27 -7.14 20.54 -2.28
N ILE A 28 -6.31 19.70 -2.91
CA ILE A 28 -5.25 20.15 -3.84
C ILE A 28 -5.87 20.95 -4.99
N ILE A 29 -6.94 20.45 -5.60
CA ILE A 29 -7.65 21.11 -6.70
C ILE A 29 -8.27 22.43 -6.24
N SER A 30 -8.88 22.48 -5.05
CA SER A 30 -9.46 23.69 -4.48
C SER A 30 -8.40 24.78 -4.26
N ILE A 31 -7.28 24.42 -3.65
CA ILE A 31 -6.13 25.31 -3.44
C ILE A 31 -5.59 25.80 -4.80
N ALA A 32 -5.53 24.91 -5.79
CA ALA A 32 -5.09 25.28 -7.13
C ALA A 32 -6.04 26.26 -7.84
N LYS A 33 -7.35 26.03 -7.74
CA LYS A 33 -8.37 26.95 -8.25
C LYS A 33 -8.33 28.33 -7.57
N MET A 34 -7.92 28.40 -6.31
CA MET A 34 -7.75 29.66 -5.57
C MET A 34 -6.43 30.39 -5.92
N GLY A 35 -5.59 29.83 -6.79
CA GLY A 35 -4.27 30.40 -7.12
C GLY A 35 -3.26 30.30 -5.97
N LEU A 36 -3.57 29.56 -4.91
CA LEU A 36 -2.76 29.39 -3.71
C LEU A 36 -1.87 28.14 -3.79
N VAL A 37 -1.43 27.77 -4.99
CA VAL A 37 -0.58 26.59 -5.18
C VAL A 37 0.77 26.82 -4.51
N PHE A 38 0.93 26.31 -3.29
CA PHE A 38 2.18 26.38 -2.53
C PHE A 38 3.06 25.13 -2.69
N PHE A 39 2.79 24.27 -3.68
CA PHE A 39 3.64 23.11 -3.97
C PHE A 39 4.43 23.32 -5.25
N ARG A 40 5.72 22.96 -5.18
CA ARG A 40 6.59 22.91 -6.35
C ARG A 40 6.34 21.59 -7.06
N VAL A 41 5.91 21.65 -8.32
CA VAL A 41 5.84 20.46 -9.16
C VAL A 41 7.27 20.11 -9.53
N GLY A 42 7.75 18.97 -9.04
CA GLY A 42 9.03 18.40 -9.44
C GLY A 42 9.02 18.03 -10.92
N ASP A 43 10.19 17.91 -11.53
CA ASP A 43 10.29 17.32 -12.87
C ASP A 43 9.90 15.82 -12.84
N SER A 44 9.80 15.19 -14.01
CA SER A 44 9.34 13.79 -14.13
C SER A 44 10.24 12.76 -13.43
N SER A 45 11.44 13.14 -12.98
CA SER A 45 12.34 12.26 -12.22
C SER A 45 12.06 12.26 -10.70
N VAL A 46 11.24 13.20 -10.21
CA VAL A 46 10.91 13.28 -8.79
C VAL A 46 10.01 12.11 -8.40
N LYS A 47 10.49 11.29 -7.46
CA LYS A 47 9.75 10.16 -6.91
C LYS A 47 8.80 10.62 -5.82
N THR A 48 7.60 10.08 -5.86
CA THR A 48 6.54 10.26 -4.86
C THR A 48 6.23 8.91 -4.23
N ASP A 49 5.84 8.90 -2.95
CA ASP A 49 5.47 7.72 -2.19
C ASP A 49 3.97 7.38 -2.28
N TRP A 50 3.25 7.93 -3.26
CA TRP A 50 1.83 7.67 -3.42
C TRP A 50 1.55 6.25 -3.92
N VAL A 51 0.53 5.60 -3.37
CA VAL A 51 0.11 4.26 -3.75
C VAL A 51 -1.34 4.27 -4.23
N TYR A 52 -1.59 3.62 -5.36
CA TYR A 52 -2.95 3.47 -5.87
C TYR A 52 -3.73 2.46 -5.02
N VAL A 53 -5.01 2.74 -4.77
CA VAL A 53 -5.86 1.94 -3.87
C VAL A 53 -5.89 0.45 -4.25
N ASP A 54 -5.99 0.12 -5.55
CA ASP A 54 -6.04 -1.29 -5.98
C ASP A 54 -4.70 -2.00 -5.74
N ASN A 55 -3.58 -1.29 -5.83
CA ASN A 55 -2.27 -1.85 -5.51
C ASN A 55 -2.15 -2.17 -4.02
N LEU A 56 -2.73 -1.34 -3.15
CA LEU A 56 -2.79 -1.61 -1.72
C LEU A 56 -3.69 -2.82 -1.41
N VAL A 57 -4.85 -2.92 -2.08
CA VAL A 57 -5.75 -4.08 -1.94
C VAL A 57 -5.03 -5.37 -2.37
N LEU A 58 -4.32 -5.34 -3.50
CA LEU A 58 -3.51 -6.47 -3.95
C LEU A 58 -2.44 -6.87 -2.93
N ALA A 59 -1.74 -5.89 -2.34
CA ALA A 59 -0.74 -6.16 -1.30
C ALA A 59 -1.34 -6.84 -0.06
N LEU A 60 -2.55 -6.43 0.36
CA LEU A 60 -3.28 -7.07 1.47
C LEU A 60 -3.64 -8.53 1.15
N ILE A 61 -4.11 -8.82 -0.06
CA ILE A 61 -4.44 -10.18 -0.51
C ILE A 61 -3.18 -11.05 -0.54
N LEU A 62 -2.07 -10.55 -1.10
CA LEU A 62 -0.81 -11.29 -1.14
C LEU A 62 -0.25 -11.55 0.26
N ALA A 63 -0.38 -10.58 1.17
CA ALA A 63 0.00 -10.76 2.56
C ALA A 63 -0.86 -11.83 3.26
N SER A 64 -2.18 -11.84 3.04
CA SER A 64 -3.05 -12.87 3.62
C SER A 64 -2.73 -14.26 3.09
N MET A 65 -2.50 -14.40 1.77
CA MET A 65 -2.10 -15.66 1.16
C MET A 65 -0.75 -16.15 1.72
N GLY A 66 0.19 -15.23 1.93
CA GLY A 66 1.49 -15.53 2.52
C GLY A 66 1.42 -15.97 3.99
N LEU A 67 0.46 -15.45 4.76
CA LEU A 67 0.23 -15.85 6.15
C LEU A 67 -0.50 -17.20 6.27
N LEU A 68 -1.38 -17.51 5.32
CA LEU A 68 -2.18 -18.74 5.31
C LEU A 68 -1.46 -19.93 4.64
N ASP A 69 -0.29 -19.70 4.02
CA ASP A 69 0.42 -20.66 3.15
C ASP A 69 -0.46 -21.15 1.96
N ASP A 70 -1.45 -20.35 1.57
CA ASP A 70 -2.36 -20.61 0.44
C ASP A 70 -1.72 -20.30 -0.93
N ILE A 71 -0.38 -20.18 -0.99
CA ILE A 71 0.36 -19.89 -2.23
C ILE A 71 0.69 -21.21 -2.93
N PRO A 72 0.15 -21.48 -4.14
CA PRO A 72 0.42 -22.71 -4.87
C PRO A 72 1.92 -22.93 -5.08
N GLY A 73 2.46 -24.07 -4.63
CA GLY A 73 3.86 -24.45 -4.82
C GLY A 73 4.83 -23.99 -3.72
N ARG A 74 4.37 -23.22 -2.72
CA ARG A 74 5.16 -22.92 -1.52
C ARG A 74 5.00 -24.07 -0.50
N LYS A 75 6.11 -24.57 0.05
CA LYS A 75 6.12 -25.51 1.18
C LYS A 75 7.03 -24.94 2.27
N GLY A 76 6.48 -24.54 3.41
CA GLY A 76 7.28 -24.02 4.54
C GLY A 76 6.44 -23.34 5.62
N SER A 77 7.07 -22.90 6.72
CA SER A 77 6.37 -22.03 7.66
C SER A 77 6.11 -20.66 7.02
N PRO A 78 4.91 -20.07 7.20
CA PRO A 78 4.60 -18.72 6.74
C PRO A 78 5.68 -17.74 7.18
N ILE A 79 6.27 -17.00 6.23
CA ILE A 79 7.23 -15.94 6.56
C ILE A 79 6.40 -14.74 7.03
N ALA A 80 6.08 -14.75 8.31
CA ALA A 80 5.30 -13.72 8.99
C ALA A 80 6.24 -12.80 9.78
N ALA A 81 7.16 -12.10 9.12
CA ALA A 81 7.87 -10.97 9.70
C ALA A 81 8.76 -10.25 8.66
N GLY A 82 8.62 -8.92 8.57
CA GLY A 82 9.71 -8.02 8.17
C GLY A 82 9.98 -7.80 6.68
N GLN A 83 9.25 -8.45 5.76
CA GLN A 83 9.43 -8.15 4.33
C GLN A 83 8.47 -7.05 3.88
N ALA A 84 9.04 -5.93 3.45
CA ALA A 84 8.31 -4.92 2.72
C ALA A 84 7.99 -5.49 1.33
N LEU A 85 6.72 -5.80 1.10
CA LEU A 85 6.20 -6.22 -0.20
C LEU A 85 6.06 -4.96 -1.07
N PHE A 86 7.11 -4.66 -1.83
CA PHE A 86 7.05 -3.69 -2.90
C PHE A 86 6.82 -4.45 -4.21
N HIS A 87 5.67 -4.25 -4.84
CA HIS A 87 5.48 -4.59 -6.25
C HIS A 87 5.62 -3.28 -7.04
N PHE A 88 6.65 -3.20 -7.88
CA PHE A 88 6.81 -2.18 -8.91
C PHE A 88 6.14 -2.63 -10.20
#